data_AF-A0A838PHK2-F1
#
_entry.id   AF-A0A838PHK2-F1
#
_cell.length_a   1.000
_cell.length_b   1.000
_cell.length_c   1.000
_cell.angle_alpha   90.00
_cell.angle_beta   90.00
_cell.angle_gamma   90.00
#
_symmetry.space_group_name_H-M   'P 1'
#
loop_
_entity.id
_entity.type
_entity.pdbx_description
1 polymer ?
#
loop_
_entity_poly.entity_id
_entity_poly.type
_entity_poly.pdbx_seq_one_letter_code
_entity_poly.pdbx_strand_id
1 'polypeptide(L)'
;MKRRTDGFKLLPVICGVGYFLLLTVAVNLTTAVLTRDTGTSYPYQQILLLDLAALSKINGESLFPNYIVRNENFSLEKVRERYNSHTVNTLIYGAKPVFKLTTKPDEISELRERWMHAILNNKIAYLKSRSELFMHLVSFNEYYVAIPYLLEADFHNPPAFKSKRGTLNRFLTAYFSYFYRSLFFRGFFWILVSLGLVYLSARGKL
;
A
#
# COMPACT_ATOMS: atom_id res chain seq x y z
N MET A 1 40.76 -13.11 29.90
CA MET A 1 39.55 -13.07 29.02
C MET A 1 39.76 -11.97 27.98
N LYS A 2 40.19 -12.30 26.75
CA LYS A 2 40.49 -11.31 25.69
C LYS A 2 39.16 -10.81 25.09
N ARG A 3 38.79 -9.55 25.30
CA ARG A 3 37.68 -8.93 24.57
C ARG A 3 38.08 -8.85 23.09
N ARG A 4 37.45 -9.67 22.25
CA ARG A 4 37.55 -9.54 20.80
C ARG A 4 36.83 -8.25 20.42
N THR A 5 37.57 -7.21 20.11
CA THR A 5 37.04 -5.99 19.49
C THR A 5 36.84 -6.31 18.02
N ASP A 6 35.77 -7.04 17.70
CA ASP A 6 35.34 -7.21 16.33
C ASP A 6 34.85 -5.84 15.85
N GLY A 7 35.74 -5.12 15.14
CA GLY A 7 35.43 -3.81 14.58
C GLY A 7 34.20 -3.89 13.69
N PHE A 8 33.39 -2.83 13.73
CA PHE A 8 32.20 -2.70 12.89
C PHE A 8 32.57 -2.94 11.42
N LYS A 9 32.03 -4.00 10.80
CA LYS A 9 32.29 -4.33 9.40
C LYS A 9 31.48 -3.36 8.53
N LEU A 10 32.12 -2.35 7.96
CA LEU A 10 31.49 -1.37 7.06
C LEU A 10 31.04 -1.99 5.72
N LEU A 11 31.71 -3.04 5.26
CA LEU A 11 31.49 -3.61 3.92
C LEU A 11 30.05 -4.13 3.69
N PRO A 12 29.43 -4.94 4.58
CA PRO A 12 28.04 -5.37 4.40
C PRO A 12 27.04 -4.21 4.36
N VAL A 13 27.27 -3.15 5.16
CA VAL A 13 26.42 -1.95 5.17
C VAL A 13 26.52 -1.23 3.83
N ILE A 14 27.74 -1.04 3.31
CA ILE A 14 27.96 -0.41 2.00
C ILE A 14 27.29 -1.22 0.90
N CYS A 15 27.45 -2.54 0.89
CA CYS A 15 26.81 -3.42 -0.09
C CYS A 15 25.27 -3.34 0.00
N GLY A 16 24.70 -3.31 1.20
CA GLY A 16 23.27 -3.18 1.42
C GLY A 16 22.71 -1.85 0.91
N VAL A 17 23.39 -0.73 1.22
CA VAL A 17 23.02 0.60 0.73
C VAL A 17 23.14 0.67 -0.79
N GLY A 18 24.24 0.16 -1.37
CA GLY A 18 24.44 0.13 -2.82
C GLY A 18 23.34 -0.66 -3.54
N TYR A 19 22.98 -1.83 -3.01
CA TYR A 19 21.88 -2.65 -3.55
C TYR A 19 20.53 -1.92 -3.46
N PHE A 20 20.23 -1.28 -2.32
CA PHE A 20 19.00 -0.50 -2.15
C PHE A 20 18.89 0.67 -3.13
N LEU A 21 19.98 1.41 -3.34
CA LEU A 21 20.02 2.51 -4.30
C LEU A 21 19.81 1.99 -5.73
N LEU A 22 20.47 0.89 -6.11
CA LEU A 22 20.32 0.27 -7.42
C LEU A 22 18.87 -0.17 -7.68
N LEU A 23 18.22 -0.82 -6.71
CA LEU A 23 16.81 -1.18 -6.80
C LEU A 23 15.91 0.05 -6.94
N THR A 24 16.19 1.11 -6.18
CA THR A 24 15.43 2.37 -6.23
C THR A 24 15.50 3.01 -7.61
N VAL A 25 16.71 3.06 -8.21
CA VAL A 25 16.90 3.56 -9.58
C VAL A 25 16.16 2.69 -10.59
N ALA A 26 16.27 1.36 -10.49
CA ALA A 26 15.59 0.43 -11.39
C ALA A 26 14.07 0.58 -11.35
N VAL A 27 13.49 0.73 -10.16
CA VAL A 27 12.04 0.97 -9.99
C VAL A 27 11.64 2.30 -10.62
N ASN A 28 12.36 3.39 -10.32
CA ASN A 28 12.03 4.71 -10.87
C ASN A 28 12.11 4.73 -12.40
N LEU A 29 13.14 4.12 -12.99
CA LEU A 29 13.27 4.02 -14.44
C LEU A 29 12.14 3.20 -15.06
N THR A 30 11.83 2.05 -14.47
CA THR A 30 10.75 1.18 -14.95
C THR A 30 9.41 1.89 -14.89
N THR A 31 9.12 2.60 -13.78
CA THR A 31 7.92 3.42 -13.66
C THR A 31 7.91 4.52 -14.71
N ALA A 32 8.98 5.30 -14.86
CA ALA A 32 9.05 6.39 -15.84
C ALA A 32 8.81 5.90 -17.29
N VAL A 33 9.35 4.74 -17.64
CA VAL A 33 9.14 4.13 -18.97
C VAL A 33 7.68 3.68 -19.13
N LEU A 34 7.10 3.03 -18.13
CA LEU A 34 5.73 2.51 -18.20
C LEU A 34 4.65 3.60 -18.14
N THR A 35 4.94 4.75 -17.52
CA THR A 35 3.97 5.84 -17.32
C THR A 35 4.18 7.03 -18.26
N ARG A 36 5.09 6.93 -19.23
CA ARG A 36 5.45 8.07 -20.11
C ARG A 36 4.25 8.67 -20.86
N ASP A 37 3.28 7.84 -21.20
CA ASP A 37 2.14 8.22 -22.05
C ASP A 37 0.80 8.29 -21.29
N THR A 38 0.78 8.07 -19.97
CA THR A 38 -0.48 7.97 -19.20
C THR A 38 -0.98 9.31 -18.63
N GLY A 39 -0.29 10.42 -18.94
CA GLY A 39 -0.59 11.74 -18.38
C GLY A 39 -0.25 11.86 -16.89
N THR A 40 -0.46 13.04 -16.31
CA THR A 40 -0.21 13.26 -14.88
C THR A 40 -1.24 12.49 -14.05
N SER A 41 -0.79 11.43 -13.39
CA SER A 41 -1.58 10.68 -12.42
C SER A 41 -1.06 10.90 -11.01
N TYR A 42 -1.96 10.90 -10.04
CA TYR A 42 -1.63 11.03 -8.62
C TYR A 42 -2.09 9.77 -7.88
N PRO A 43 -1.41 8.62 -8.04
CA PRO A 43 -1.85 7.36 -7.46
C PRO A 43 -1.95 7.41 -5.93
N TYR A 44 -1.08 8.19 -5.29
CA TYR A 44 -1.10 8.38 -3.84
C TYR A 44 -2.40 9.03 -3.33
N GLN A 45 -3.19 9.71 -4.17
CA GLN A 45 -4.44 10.33 -3.74
C GLN A 45 -5.42 9.30 -3.16
N GLN A 46 -5.37 8.06 -3.66
CA GLN A 46 -6.16 6.93 -3.16
C GLN A 46 -5.85 6.63 -1.69
N ILE A 47 -4.58 6.69 -1.32
CA ILE A 47 -4.12 6.48 0.05
C ILE A 47 -4.62 7.61 0.95
N LEU A 48 -4.50 8.87 0.50
CA LEU A 48 -4.96 10.03 1.28
C LEU A 48 -6.47 10.00 1.51
N LEU A 49 -7.24 9.63 0.49
CA LEU A 49 -8.70 9.51 0.56
C LEU A 49 -9.13 8.35 1.47
N LEU A 50 -8.41 7.23 1.47
CA LEU A 50 -8.67 6.12 2.39
C LEU A 50 -8.48 6.55 3.85
N ASP A 51 -7.40 7.27 4.14
CA ASP A 51 -7.14 7.78 5.48
C ASP A 51 -8.21 8.78 5.93
N LEU A 52 -8.58 9.71 5.05
CA LEU A 52 -9.66 10.67 5.32
C LEU A 52 -10.99 9.95 5.54
N ALA A 53 -11.27 8.86 4.82
CA ALA A 53 -12.46 8.04 5.05
C ALA A 53 -12.44 7.33 6.41
N ALA A 54 -11.30 6.78 6.81
CA ALA A 54 -11.13 6.17 8.13
C ALA A 54 -11.40 7.19 9.24
N LEU A 55 -10.76 8.36 9.16
CA LEU A 55 -10.90 9.43 10.15
C LEU A 55 -12.32 10.02 10.15
N SER A 56 -12.92 10.26 8.99
CA SER A 56 -14.30 10.77 8.87
C SER A 56 -15.32 9.79 9.46
N LYS A 57 -15.09 8.48 9.31
CA LYS A 57 -15.90 7.43 9.93
C LYS A 57 -15.78 7.44 11.45
N ILE A 58 -14.57 7.63 11.98
CA ILE A 58 -14.30 7.66 13.42
C ILE A 58 -14.89 8.92 14.07
N ASN A 59 -14.68 10.08 13.46
CA ASN A 59 -15.07 11.38 14.04
C ASN A 59 -16.55 11.71 13.84
N GLY A 60 -17.20 11.07 12.86
CA GLY A 60 -18.58 11.38 12.54
C GLY A 60 -18.77 12.65 11.69
N GLU A 61 -17.70 13.24 11.17
CA GLU A 61 -17.71 14.47 10.36
C GLU A 61 -17.00 14.29 9.00
N SER A 62 -17.24 15.20 8.05
CA SER A 62 -16.58 15.17 6.74
C SER A 62 -15.23 15.86 6.79
N LEU A 63 -14.14 15.10 6.59
CA LEU A 63 -12.76 15.64 6.55
C LEU A 63 -12.22 15.81 5.12
N PHE A 64 -13.10 15.73 4.12
CA PHE A 64 -12.72 15.70 2.70
C PHE A 64 -12.54 17.11 2.09
N PRO A 65 -11.70 17.23 1.05
CA PRO A 65 -11.58 18.47 0.27
C PRO A 65 -12.87 18.78 -0.51
N ASN A 66 -13.05 20.05 -0.88
CA ASN A 66 -14.29 20.55 -1.47
C ASN A 66 -14.64 19.88 -2.81
N TYR A 67 -13.65 19.50 -3.62
CA TYR A 67 -13.91 18.83 -4.90
C TYR A 67 -14.52 17.43 -4.71
N ILE A 68 -14.22 16.75 -3.59
CA ILE A 68 -14.84 15.47 -3.23
C ILE A 68 -16.26 15.70 -2.72
N VAL A 69 -16.44 16.68 -1.83
CA VAL A 69 -17.76 16.97 -1.24
C VAL A 69 -18.77 17.45 -2.30
N ARG A 70 -18.30 18.17 -3.32
CA ARG A 70 -19.12 18.63 -4.45
C ARG A 70 -19.47 17.53 -5.46
N ASN A 71 -18.92 16.32 -5.33
CA ASN A 71 -19.32 15.20 -6.16
C ASN A 71 -20.77 14.83 -5.83
N GLU A 72 -21.65 14.79 -6.83
CA GLU A 72 -23.07 14.41 -6.70
C GLU A 72 -23.28 13.07 -5.99
N ASN A 73 -22.30 12.16 -6.10
CA ASN A 73 -22.38 10.83 -5.52
C ASN A 73 -21.88 10.77 -4.07
N PHE A 74 -21.24 11.84 -3.57
CA PHE A 74 -20.69 11.89 -2.23
C PHE A 74 -21.80 12.03 -1.17
N SER A 75 -21.71 11.22 -0.13
CA SER A 75 -22.33 11.48 1.17
C SER A 75 -21.50 10.80 2.24
N LEU A 76 -21.48 11.36 3.46
CA LEU A 76 -20.70 10.79 4.56
C LEU A 76 -21.24 9.41 4.95
N GLU A 77 -22.54 9.19 4.81
CA GLU A 77 -23.21 7.92 5.04
C GLU A 77 -22.68 6.84 4.07
N LYS A 78 -22.61 7.15 2.77
CA LYS A 78 -22.04 6.23 1.76
C LYS A 78 -20.57 5.95 2.02
N VAL A 79 -19.80 6.95 2.47
CA VAL A 79 -18.40 6.72 2.88
C VAL A 79 -18.37 5.70 4.02
N ARG A 80 -19.17 5.86 5.07
CA ARG A 80 -19.20 4.94 6.21
C ARG A 80 -19.64 3.52 5.83
N GLU A 81 -20.67 3.41 4.98
CA GLU A 81 -21.22 2.14 4.50
C GLU A 81 -20.23 1.36 3.63
N ARG A 82 -19.52 2.06 2.73
CA ARG A 82 -18.61 1.43 1.77
C ARG A 82 -17.17 1.38 2.25
N TYR A 83 -16.82 2.07 3.33
CA TYR A 83 -15.46 2.09 3.85
C TYR A 83 -14.99 0.68 4.23
N ASN A 84 -13.85 0.30 3.66
CA ASN A 84 -13.11 -0.89 4.01
C ASN A 84 -11.68 -0.49 4.39
N SER A 85 -11.22 -0.88 5.57
CA SER A 85 -9.88 -0.54 6.08
C SER A 85 -8.73 -1.06 5.22
N HIS A 86 -8.99 -2.02 4.33
CA HIS A 86 -7.97 -2.73 3.55
C HIS A 86 -7.86 -2.27 2.08
N THR A 87 -8.59 -1.23 1.67
CA THR A 87 -9.66 -1.33 0.66
C THR A 87 -10.24 0.03 0.27
N VAL A 88 -9.55 0.89 -0.49
CA VAL A 88 -10.18 2.12 -1.04
C VAL A 88 -11.12 1.84 -2.22
N ASN A 89 -10.97 0.68 -2.87
CA ASN A 89 -11.59 0.39 -4.16
C ASN A 89 -13.12 0.51 -4.15
N THR A 90 -13.76 0.15 -3.04
CA THR A 90 -15.21 0.28 -2.83
C THR A 90 -15.72 1.73 -2.84
N LEU A 91 -14.82 2.71 -2.67
CA LEU A 91 -15.12 4.14 -2.67
C LEU A 91 -14.80 4.80 -4.03
N ILE A 92 -13.81 4.29 -4.76
CA ILE A 92 -13.31 4.91 -6.02
C ILE A 92 -13.77 4.20 -7.29
N TYR A 93 -14.17 2.92 -7.22
CA TYR A 93 -14.60 2.13 -8.37
C TYR A 93 -16.08 1.71 -8.26
N GLY A 94 -16.67 1.35 -9.40
CA GLY A 94 -18.09 0.97 -9.52
C GLY A 94 -18.92 1.98 -10.31
N ALA A 95 -20.21 1.68 -10.52
CA ALA A 95 -21.10 2.51 -11.35
C ALA A 95 -21.37 3.91 -10.77
N LYS A 96 -21.31 4.05 -9.44
CA LYS A 96 -21.52 5.31 -8.70
C LYS A 96 -20.43 5.47 -7.65
N PRO A 97 -19.20 5.86 -8.04
CA PRO A 97 -18.08 5.99 -7.11
C PRO A 97 -18.33 7.17 -6.17
N VAL A 98 -18.04 6.97 -4.89
CA VAL A 98 -18.19 8.01 -3.85
C VAL A 98 -17.11 9.08 -4.03
N PHE A 99 -15.88 8.64 -4.32
CA PHE A 99 -14.75 9.52 -4.58
C PHE A 99 -14.48 9.60 -6.08
N LYS A 100 -14.39 10.84 -6.58
CA LYS A 100 -13.93 11.13 -7.93
C LYS A 100 -12.45 11.47 -7.86
N LEU A 101 -11.61 10.66 -8.49
CA LEU A 101 -10.19 10.96 -8.60
C LEU A 101 -9.97 12.17 -9.52
N THR A 102 -8.92 12.93 -9.25
CA THR A 102 -8.57 14.13 -10.01
C THR A 102 -7.14 14.09 -10.54
N THR A 103 -6.93 14.82 -11.63
CA THR A 103 -5.62 15.08 -12.26
C THR A 103 -5.23 16.56 -12.16
N LYS A 104 -6.06 17.41 -11.54
CA LYS A 104 -5.76 18.84 -11.39
C LYS A 104 -4.80 19.06 -10.21
N PRO A 105 -3.65 19.75 -10.42
CA PRO A 105 -2.68 20.01 -9.35
C PRO A 105 -3.28 20.71 -8.13
N ASP A 106 -4.17 21.69 -8.33
CA ASP A 106 -4.74 22.50 -7.26
C ASP A 106 -5.64 21.66 -6.31
N GLU A 107 -6.48 20.80 -6.88
CA GLU A 107 -7.34 19.87 -6.12
C GLU A 107 -6.50 18.84 -5.33
N ILE A 108 -5.34 18.47 -5.88
CA ILE A 108 -4.39 17.56 -5.22
C ILE A 108 -3.63 18.26 -4.08
N SER A 109 -3.27 19.53 -4.23
CA SER A 109 -2.73 20.35 -3.15
C SER A 109 -3.74 20.46 -2.01
N GLU A 110 -5.00 20.77 -2.34
CA GLU A 110 -6.10 20.83 -1.37
C GLU A 110 -6.27 19.49 -0.63
N LEU A 111 -6.24 18.36 -1.33
CA LEU A 111 -6.30 17.03 -0.72
C LEU A 111 -5.16 16.79 0.28
N ARG A 112 -3.93 17.16 -0.09
CA ARG A 112 -2.76 16.98 0.79
C ARG A 112 -2.85 17.84 2.04
N GLU A 113 -3.25 19.10 1.91
CA GLU A 113 -3.44 20.02 3.03
C GLU A 113 -4.52 19.49 3.98
N ARG A 114 -5.68 19.09 3.45
CA ARG A 114 -6.78 18.51 4.24
C ARG A 114 -6.35 17.23 4.95
N TRP A 115 -5.66 16.34 4.24
CA TRP A 115 -5.12 15.11 4.82
C TRP A 115 -4.14 15.37 5.96
N MET A 116 -3.18 16.27 5.75
CA MET A 116 -2.20 16.62 6.78
C MET A 116 -2.89 17.19 8.02
N HIS A 117 -3.80 18.15 7.83
CA HIS A 117 -4.57 18.74 8.92
C HIS A 117 -5.39 17.68 9.68
N ALA A 118 -6.07 16.78 8.97
CA ALA A 118 -6.85 15.70 9.57
C ALA A 118 -5.97 14.76 10.42
N ILE A 119 -4.78 14.38 9.94
CA ILE A 119 -3.86 13.53 10.69
C ILE A 119 -3.34 14.22 11.95
N LEU A 120 -2.92 15.48 11.82
CA LEU A 120 -2.36 16.24 12.94
C LEU A 120 -3.37 16.39 14.08
N ASN A 121 -4.65 16.50 13.76
CA ASN A 121 -5.73 16.59 14.75
C ASN A 121 -6.24 15.22 15.24
N ASN A 122 -5.89 14.11 14.57
CA ASN A 122 -6.42 12.77 14.87
C ASN A 122 -5.32 11.69 14.96
N LYS A 123 -4.15 12.04 15.53
CA LYS A 123 -2.93 11.21 15.52
C LYS A 123 -3.16 9.76 15.95
N ILE A 124 -3.87 9.54 17.06
CA ILE A 124 -4.11 8.20 17.61
C ILE A 124 -5.02 7.38 16.68
N ALA A 125 -6.12 7.97 16.22
CA ALA A 125 -7.05 7.33 15.29
C ALA A 125 -6.36 6.96 13.97
N TYR A 126 -5.52 7.87 13.46
CA TYR A 126 -4.71 7.64 12.27
C TYR A 126 -3.75 6.47 12.46
N LEU A 127 -2.97 6.47 13.55
CA LEU A 127 -2.03 5.37 13.85
C LEU A 127 -2.76 4.04 13.99
N LYS A 128 -3.90 3.99 14.68
CA LYS A 128 -4.71 2.79 14.81
C LYS A 128 -5.15 2.26 13.44
N SER A 129 -5.72 3.11 12.59
CA SER A 129 -6.16 2.73 11.25
C SER A 129 -4.99 2.23 10.39
N ARG A 130 -3.83 2.89 10.46
CA ARG A 130 -2.61 2.45 9.74
C ARG A 130 -2.05 1.15 10.27
N SER A 131 -2.09 0.92 11.59
CA SER A 131 -1.69 -0.34 12.19
C SER A 131 -2.60 -1.48 11.75
N GLU A 132 -3.93 -1.28 11.70
CA GLU A 132 -4.87 -2.28 11.20
C GLU A 132 -4.55 -2.68 9.74
N LEU A 133 -4.36 -1.69 8.86
CA LEU A 133 -3.96 -1.93 7.46
C LEU A 133 -2.60 -2.64 7.38
N PHE A 134 -1.62 -2.22 8.18
CA PHE A 134 -0.31 -2.88 8.22
C PHE A 134 -0.44 -4.35 8.61
N MET A 135 -1.20 -4.66 9.65
CA MET A 135 -1.41 -6.03 10.13
C MET A 135 -2.12 -6.91 9.09
N HIS A 136 -3.05 -6.32 8.32
CA HIS A 136 -3.65 -6.95 7.14
C HIS A 136 -2.59 -7.28 6.10
N LEU A 137 -1.80 -6.28 5.67
CA LEU A 137 -0.76 -6.43 4.64
C LEU A 137 0.31 -7.46 5.00
N VAL A 138 0.73 -7.52 6.27
CA VAL A 138 1.69 -8.53 6.72
C VAL A 138 1.06 -9.89 7.04
N SER A 139 -0.27 -9.99 6.91
CA SER A 139 -1.07 -11.20 7.14
C SER A 139 -0.85 -11.79 8.54
N PHE A 140 -0.73 -10.93 9.53
CA PHE A 140 -0.43 -11.33 10.91
C PHE A 140 -1.64 -12.01 11.58
N ASN A 141 -2.84 -11.46 11.37
CA ASN A 141 -4.09 -11.97 11.96
C ASN A 141 -5.05 -12.58 10.93
N GLU A 142 -4.56 -12.86 9.71
CA GLU A 142 -5.42 -13.30 8.62
C GLU A 142 -5.16 -14.75 8.23
N TYR A 143 -6.24 -15.47 7.95
CA TYR A 143 -6.15 -16.82 7.41
C TYR A 143 -5.58 -16.82 5.99
N TYR A 144 -5.88 -15.77 5.21
CA TYR A 144 -5.39 -15.58 3.85
C TYR A 144 -4.25 -14.57 3.82
N VAL A 145 -3.35 -14.72 2.84
CA VAL A 145 -2.37 -13.66 2.55
C VAL A 145 -3.10 -12.49 1.90
N ALA A 146 -2.71 -11.27 2.27
CA ALA A 146 -3.19 -10.08 1.61
C ALA A 146 -2.68 -10.09 0.16
N ILE A 147 -3.60 -10.30 -0.78
CA ILE A 147 -3.31 -10.21 -2.21
C ILE A 147 -4.11 -9.03 -2.78
N PRO A 148 -3.76 -7.79 -2.37
CA PRO A 148 -4.47 -6.63 -2.86
C PRO A 148 -4.34 -6.59 -4.38
N TYR A 149 -5.44 -6.21 -5.04
CA TYR A 149 -5.55 -6.04 -6.49
C TYR A 149 -5.54 -7.31 -7.35
N LEU A 150 -5.05 -8.49 -6.92
CA LEU A 150 -5.07 -9.68 -7.79
C LEU A 150 -6.50 -10.13 -8.11
N LEU A 151 -7.35 -10.22 -7.08
CA LEU A 151 -8.75 -10.58 -7.27
C LEU A 151 -9.49 -9.53 -8.09
N GLU A 152 -9.26 -8.25 -7.79
CA GLU A 152 -9.93 -7.18 -8.54
C GLU A 152 -9.46 -7.07 -9.99
N ALA A 153 -8.19 -7.28 -10.27
CA ALA A 153 -7.64 -7.28 -11.62
C ALA A 153 -8.26 -8.39 -12.48
N ASP A 154 -8.52 -9.58 -11.91
CA ASP A 154 -9.11 -10.67 -12.66
C ASP A 154 -10.60 -10.47 -12.97
N PHE A 155 -11.35 -9.82 -12.07
CA PHE A 155 -12.80 -9.64 -12.23
C PHE A 155 -13.21 -8.30 -12.87
N HIS A 156 -12.43 -7.24 -12.70
CA HIS A 156 -12.85 -5.87 -13.03
C HIS A 156 -11.89 -5.13 -13.98
N ASN A 157 -10.84 -5.77 -14.50
CA ASN A 157 -9.98 -5.10 -15.48
C ASN A 157 -10.75 -4.72 -16.75
N PRO A 158 -10.54 -3.51 -17.28
CA PRO A 158 -11.04 -3.12 -18.60
C PRO A 158 -10.62 -4.15 -19.66
N PRO A 159 -11.39 -4.33 -20.76
CA PRO A 159 -11.06 -5.28 -21.82
C PRO A 159 -9.63 -5.16 -22.35
N ALA A 160 -9.07 -3.94 -22.38
CA ALA A 160 -7.70 -3.66 -22.81
C ALA A 160 -6.61 -4.26 -21.89
N PHE A 161 -6.93 -4.55 -20.63
CA PHE A 161 -6.01 -5.09 -19.62
C PHE A 161 -6.37 -6.51 -19.18
N LYS A 162 -7.25 -7.21 -19.93
CA LYS A 162 -7.54 -8.61 -19.66
C LYS A 162 -6.30 -9.47 -19.92
N SER A 163 -5.85 -10.18 -18.89
CA SER A 163 -4.71 -11.09 -19.00
C SER A 163 -4.98 -12.19 -20.03
N LYS A 164 -4.01 -12.44 -20.93
CA LYS A 164 -4.07 -13.57 -21.86
C LYS A 164 -3.85 -14.88 -21.09
N ARG A 165 -4.87 -15.74 -21.01
CA ARG A 165 -4.84 -17.04 -20.30
C ARG A 165 -4.09 -18.14 -21.07
N GLY A 166 -2.82 -17.89 -21.38
CA GLY A 166 -1.92 -18.89 -21.98
C GLY A 166 -1.53 -20.02 -21.01
N THR A 167 -0.83 -21.03 -21.50
CA THR A 167 -0.34 -22.16 -20.69
C THR A 167 0.58 -21.69 -19.56
N LEU A 168 1.49 -20.76 -19.85
CA LEU A 168 2.39 -20.19 -18.85
C LEU A 168 1.62 -19.43 -17.76
N ASN A 169 0.64 -18.58 -18.14
CA ASN A 169 -0.18 -17.86 -17.17
C ASN A 169 -0.96 -18.84 -16.28
N ARG A 170 -1.59 -19.88 -16.86
CA ARG A 170 -2.28 -20.93 -16.10
C ARG A 170 -1.35 -21.64 -15.12
N PHE A 171 -0.13 -21.99 -15.55
CA PHE A 171 0.87 -22.60 -14.70
C PHE A 171 1.28 -21.68 -13.55
N LEU A 172 1.60 -20.40 -13.83
CA LEU A 172 1.99 -19.42 -12.81
C LEU A 172 0.85 -19.14 -11.83
N THR A 173 -0.39 -19.02 -12.31
CA THR A 173 -1.55 -18.84 -11.44
C THR A 173 -1.80 -20.07 -10.58
N ALA A 174 -1.61 -21.29 -11.11
CA ALA A 174 -1.73 -22.53 -10.34
C ALA A 174 -0.61 -22.68 -9.29
N TYR A 175 0.63 -22.33 -9.66
CA TYR A 175 1.76 -22.29 -8.74
C TYR A 175 1.49 -21.27 -7.62
N PHE A 176 1.13 -20.04 -7.98
CA PHE A 176 0.81 -19.01 -7.00
C PHE A 176 -0.36 -19.42 -6.11
N SER A 177 -1.45 -19.96 -6.67
CA SER A 177 -2.62 -20.42 -5.89
C SER A 177 -2.30 -21.57 -4.95
N TYR A 178 -1.31 -22.40 -5.27
CA TYR A 178 -0.82 -23.43 -4.37
C TYR A 178 0.02 -22.86 -3.22
N PHE A 179 0.93 -21.93 -3.52
CA PHE A 179 1.92 -21.45 -2.55
C PHE A 179 1.52 -20.20 -1.75
N TYR A 180 0.55 -19.40 -2.19
CA TYR A 180 0.23 -18.12 -1.53
C TYR A 180 -0.24 -18.28 -0.08
N ARG A 181 -0.70 -19.46 0.33
CA ARG A 181 -1.10 -19.75 1.71
C ARG A 181 0.06 -20.16 2.61
N SER A 182 1.25 -20.37 2.04
CA SER A 182 2.43 -20.80 2.79
C SER A 182 3.02 -19.67 3.64
N LEU A 183 3.86 -20.04 4.60
CA LEU A 183 4.54 -19.10 5.50
C LEU A 183 5.41 -18.09 4.73
N PHE A 184 5.96 -18.47 3.57
CA PHE A 184 6.80 -17.63 2.74
C PHE A 184 6.08 -16.46 2.08
N PHE A 185 4.74 -16.48 2.03
CA PHE A 185 3.95 -15.36 1.51
C PHE A 185 3.39 -14.47 2.62
N ARG A 186 3.64 -14.80 3.89
CA ARG A 186 3.21 -13.99 5.03
C ARG A 186 4.27 -12.96 5.37
N GLY A 187 3.93 -11.68 5.25
CA GLY A 187 4.87 -10.58 5.51
C GLY A 187 5.51 -10.64 6.90
N PHE A 188 4.76 -11.05 7.93
CA PHE A 188 5.31 -11.16 9.29
C PHE A 188 6.46 -12.17 9.40
N PHE A 189 6.45 -13.24 8.61
CA PHE A 189 7.52 -14.23 8.62
C PHE A 189 8.84 -13.58 8.22
N TRP A 190 8.83 -12.79 7.14
CA TRP A 190 10.02 -12.08 6.68
C TRP A 190 10.47 -11.00 7.65
N ILE A 191 9.55 -10.31 8.32
CA ILE A 191 9.89 -9.38 9.41
C ILE A 191 10.66 -10.12 10.52
N LEU A 192 10.21 -11.29 10.95
CA LEU A 192 10.89 -12.09 11.97
C LEU A 192 12.27 -12.57 11.49
N VAL A 193 12.38 -13.02 10.24
CA VAL A 193 13.68 -13.40 9.64
C VAL A 193 14.64 -12.21 9.64
N SER A 194 14.18 -11.03 9.20
CA SER A 194 14.99 -9.81 9.21
C SER A 194 15.43 -9.41 10.62
N LEU A 195 14.53 -9.45 11.61
CA LEU A 195 14.87 -9.19 13.00
C LEU A 195 15.90 -10.20 13.54
N GLY A 196 15.75 -11.48 13.19
CA GLY A 196 16.71 -12.53 13.54
C GLY A 196 18.10 -12.28 12.94
N LEU A 197 18.17 -11.89 11.66
CA LEU A 197 19.44 -11.57 10.98
C LEU A 197 20.11 -10.34 11.61
N VAL A 198 19.35 -9.27 11.89
CA VAL A 198 19.86 -8.08 12.57
C VAL A 198 20.41 -8.45 13.96
N TYR A 199 19.67 -9.26 14.72
CA TYR A 199 20.10 -9.74 16.03
C TYR A 199 21.40 -10.55 15.97
N LEU A 200 21.49 -11.50 15.03
CA LEU A 200 22.70 -12.33 14.85
C LEU A 200 23.91 -11.50 14.41
N SER A 201 23.71 -10.52 13.53
CA SER A 201 24.74 -9.58 13.09
C SER A 201 25.24 -8.72 14.26
N ALA A 202 24.34 -8.18 15.08
CA ALA A 202 24.69 -7.41 16.27
C ALA A 202 25.47 -8.24 17.32
N ARG A 203 25.37 -9.57 17.27
CA ARG A 203 26.11 -10.51 18.12
C ARG A 203 27.44 -11.00 17.52
N GLY A 204 27.81 -10.57 16.32
CA GLY A 204 29.00 -11.04 15.61
C GLY A 204 28.91 -12.50 15.16
N LYS A 205 27.70 -13.04 15.01
CA LYS A 205 27.46 -14.43 14.56
C LYS A 205 27.25 -14.55 13.04
N LEU A 206 27.31 -13.43 12.33
CA LEU A 206 27.31 -13.28 10.87
C LEU A 206 28.50 -12.39 10.50
#